data_AF-A0A8T3PMD9-F1
#
_entry.id   AF-A0A8T3PMD9-F1
#
_cell.length_a   1.000
_cell.length_b   1.000
_cell.length_c   1.000
_cell.angle_alpha   90.00
_cell.angle_beta   90.00
_cell.angle_gamma   90.00
#
_symmetry.space_group_name_H-M   'P 1'
#
loop_
_entity.id
_entity.type
_entity.pdbx_description
1 polymer ?
#
loop_
_entity_poly.entity_id
_entity_poly.type
_entity_poly.pdbx_seq_one_letter_code
_entity_poly.pdbx_strand_id
1 'polypeptide(L)'
;MGAVPFSSNDPIFWVHHANIDRLWDCWLSISGHSNPSSIMNQPFSFVDTNGNLVTKLVKNLFDGSLIDYVYQQPSNCARKQPAPEAVVAARSARTVAQARAALRRPVLIGEAKGLAIDAAVAKKRVTLPATASLSHPRQFALEEQVQLPVATELVLRGVHFESHPATSFRVYLERAGNPAKRAFVGTMSFFSDEPTGSDTHRAQGQNVRVFDATDALRELDLKGTGAFDVDVVFEAVDEPVGPAFDPAKAKLAVDEIEFFVKRDL
;
A
#
# COMPACT_ATOMS: atom_id res chain seq x y z
N MET A 1 2.54 23.15 -7.17
CA MET A 1 2.75 21.73 -6.78
C MET A 1 1.48 20.86 -6.69
N GLY A 2 0.29 21.40 -6.41
CA GLY A 2 -0.91 20.60 -6.12
C GLY A 2 -1.60 19.86 -7.28
N ALA A 3 -1.11 19.98 -8.52
CA ALA A 3 -1.67 19.32 -9.69
C ALA A 3 -0.56 18.94 -10.67
N VAL A 4 -0.60 17.71 -11.19
CA VAL A 4 0.46 17.14 -12.05
C VAL A 4 0.79 17.99 -13.29
N PRO A 5 -0.18 18.53 -14.07
CA PRO A 5 0.15 19.26 -15.30
C PRO A 5 0.96 20.54 -15.12
N PHE A 6 0.96 21.12 -13.92
CA PHE A 6 1.60 22.40 -13.62
C PHE A 6 2.56 22.32 -12.42
N SER A 7 2.79 21.12 -11.87
CA SER A 7 3.60 20.96 -10.67
C SER A 7 5.04 21.44 -10.90
N SER A 8 5.62 21.15 -12.06
CA SER A 8 6.97 21.53 -12.45
C SER A 8 7.19 23.03 -12.66
N ASN A 9 6.13 23.84 -12.74
CA ASN A 9 6.26 25.31 -12.80
C ASN A 9 6.76 25.92 -11.49
N ASP A 10 6.67 25.18 -10.39
CA ASP A 10 7.25 25.56 -9.10
C ASP A 10 8.64 24.90 -8.96
N PRO A 11 9.73 25.67 -8.81
CA PRO A 11 11.08 25.11 -8.72
C PRO A 11 11.27 24.08 -7.60
N ILE A 12 10.46 24.12 -6.53
CA ILE A 12 10.53 23.12 -5.46
C ILE A 12 10.21 21.71 -5.96
N PHE A 13 9.51 21.58 -7.10
CA PHE A 13 9.22 20.32 -7.77
C PHE A 13 10.46 19.45 -7.94
N TRP A 14 11.53 20.04 -8.46
CA TRP A 14 12.75 19.30 -8.78
C TRP A 14 13.47 18.83 -7.51
N VAL A 15 13.48 19.64 -6.46
CA VAL A 15 14.09 19.27 -5.16
C VAL A 15 13.25 18.22 -4.44
N HIS A 16 11.92 18.32 -4.52
CA HIS A 16 11.01 17.29 -4.03
C HIS A 16 11.26 15.94 -4.72
N HIS A 17 11.35 15.94 -6.05
CA HIS A 17 11.62 14.73 -6.82
C HIS A 17 13.03 14.17 -6.62
N ALA A 18 14.04 15.00 -6.35
CA ALA A 18 15.37 14.53 -5.95
C ALA A 18 15.31 13.72 -4.64
N ASN A 19 14.49 14.12 -3.67
CA ASN A 19 14.31 13.32 -2.46
C ASN A 19 13.51 12.02 -2.72
N ILE A 20 12.56 12.02 -3.67
CA ILE A 20 11.87 10.79 -4.10
C ILE A 20 12.85 9.82 -4.76
N ASP A 21 13.72 10.32 -5.64
CA ASP A 21 14.79 9.54 -6.28
C ASP A 21 15.75 8.96 -5.22
N ARG A 22 16.17 9.77 -4.25
CA ARG A 22 16.94 9.31 -3.08
C ARG A 22 16.22 8.24 -2.24
N LEU A 23 14.88 8.26 -2.17
CA LEU A 23 14.13 7.22 -1.44
C LEU A 23 14.21 5.85 -2.16
N TRP A 24 14.44 5.82 -3.48
CA TRP A 24 14.72 4.60 -4.21
C TRP A 24 16.02 3.93 -3.72
N ASP A 25 17.10 4.70 -3.57
CA ASP A 25 18.37 4.19 -3.02
C ASP A 25 18.19 3.65 -1.59
N CYS A 26 17.44 4.36 -0.76
CA CYS A 26 17.09 3.88 0.58
C CYS A 26 16.31 2.56 0.51
N TRP A 27 15.28 2.47 -0.34
CA TRP A 27 14.49 1.26 -0.50
C TRP A 27 15.35 0.07 -0.97
N LEU A 28 16.27 0.27 -1.92
CA LEU A 28 17.22 -0.75 -2.38
C LEU A 28 18.22 -1.18 -1.31
N SER A 29 18.51 -0.32 -0.32
CA SER A 29 19.42 -0.67 0.79
C SER A 29 18.79 -1.64 1.81
N ILE A 30 17.47 -1.84 1.75
CA ILE A 30 16.75 -2.80 2.61
C ILE A 30 16.93 -4.21 2.05
N SER A 31 17.28 -5.16 2.93
CA SER A 31 17.49 -6.56 2.54
C SER A 31 16.25 -7.16 1.86
N GLY A 32 16.44 -7.88 0.76
CA GLY A 32 15.37 -8.49 -0.03
C GLY A 32 14.82 -7.63 -1.16
N HIS A 33 15.05 -6.31 -1.13
CA HIS A 33 14.63 -5.43 -2.21
C HIS A 33 15.59 -5.45 -3.40
N SER A 34 15.04 -5.34 -4.60
CA SER A 34 15.81 -5.31 -5.84
C SER A 34 15.04 -4.58 -6.94
N ASN A 35 15.76 -4.05 -7.92
CA ASN A 35 15.14 -3.38 -9.05
C ASN A 35 14.23 -4.34 -9.85
N PRO A 36 13.02 -3.91 -10.25
CA PRO A 36 12.10 -4.74 -11.02
C PRO A 36 12.64 -5.01 -12.44
N SER A 37 12.83 -6.28 -12.78
CA SER A 37 13.36 -6.67 -14.09
C SER A 37 12.38 -6.42 -15.25
N SER A 38 11.08 -6.38 -14.98
CA SER A 38 10.01 -6.28 -15.98
C SER A 38 10.01 -4.98 -16.78
N ILE A 39 10.55 -3.89 -16.22
CA ILE A 39 10.51 -2.55 -16.83
C ILE A 39 11.84 -2.14 -17.47
N MET A 40 12.89 -2.98 -17.39
CA MET A 40 14.26 -2.59 -17.72
C MET A 40 14.46 -2.13 -19.18
N ASN A 41 13.65 -2.65 -20.10
CA ASN A 41 13.68 -2.28 -21.52
C ASN A 41 12.61 -1.25 -21.90
N GLN A 42 11.92 -0.65 -20.94
CA GLN A 42 10.95 0.42 -21.20
C GLN A 42 11.68 1.69 -21.67
N PRO A 43 11.31 2.27 -22.84
CA PRO A 43 11.92 3.50 -23.34
C PRO A 43 11.24 4.77 -22.82
N PHE A 44 12.03 5.82 -22.62
CA PHE A 44 11.58 7.19 -22.35
C PHE A 44 12.41 8.18 -23.18
N SER A 45 11.77 9.21 -23.71
CA SER A 45 12.43 10.23 -24.54
C SER A 45 12.50 11.58 -23.84
N PHE A 46 13.64 12.25 -23.94
CA PHE A 46 13.94 13.53 -23.30
C PHE A 46 14.61 14.48 -24.30
N VAL A 47 14.58 15.78 -24.02
CA VAL A 47 15.37 16.77 -24.75
C VAL A 47 16.68 16.99 -23.98
N ASP A 48 17.82 16.79 -24.63
CA ASP A 48 19.14 17.00 -24.03
C ASP A 48 19.53 18.49 -23.97
N THR A 49 20.71 18.79 -23.41
CA THR A 49 21.21 20.17 -23.28
C THR A 49 21.51 20.86 -24.61
N ASN A 50 21.58 20.11 -25.71
CA ASN A 50 21.79 20.63 -27.07
C ASN A 50 20.46 20.77 -27.84
N GLY A 51 19.33 20.43 -27.22
CA GLY A 51 18.00 20.45 -27.85
C GLY A 51 17.67 19.21 -28.67
N ASN A 52 18.49 18.15 -28.62
CA ASN A 52 18.21 16.92 -29.35
C ASN A 52 17.26 16.02 -28.57
N LEU A 53 16.34 15.36 -29.29
CA LEU A 53 15.53 14.29 -28.72
C LEU A 53 16.39 13.03 -28.55
N VAL A 54 16.56 12.59 -27.29
CA VAL A 54 17.30 11.38 -26.93
C VAL A 54 16.36 10.38 -26.27
N THR A 55 16.46 9.10 -26.66
CA THR A 55 15.68 8.02 -26.03
C THR A 55 16.60 7.17 -25.17
N LYS A 56 16.19 6.93 -23.93
CA LYS A 56 16.90 6.12 -22.93
C LYS A 56 16.02 4.98 -22.44
N LEU A 57 16.64 3.89 -22.00
CA LEU A 57 15.96 2.76 -21.38
C LEU A 57 16.08 2.85 -19.86
N VAL A 58 15.11 2.32 -19.13
CA VAL A 58 15.16 2.28 -17.64
C VAL A 58 16.46 1.66 -17.13
N LYS A 59 16.96 0.60 -17.76
CA LYS A 59 18.23 -0.03 -17.36
C LYS A 59 19.44 0.91 -17.39
N ASN A 60 19.41 1.97 -18.21
CA ASN A 60 20.49 2.95 -18.29
C ASN A 60 20.61 3.83 -17.03
N LEU A 61 19.59 3.85 -16.17
CA LEU A 61 19.67 4.51 -14.86
C LEU A 61 20.61 3.77 -13.89
N PHE A 62 20.78 2.46 -14.07
CA PHE A 62 21.44 1.58 -13.10
C PHE A 62 22.78 1.00 -13.59
N ASP A 63 23.17 1.25 -14.84
CA ASP A 63 24.45 0.81 -15.41
C ASP A 63 25.55 1.89 -15.31
N GLY A 64 25.25 3.04 -14.70
CA GLY A 64 26.16 4.18 -14.54
C GLY A 64 26.34 5.03 -15.80
N SER A 65 25.58 4.78 -16.88
CA SER A 65 25.70 5.53 -18.14
C SER A 65 24.94 6.86 -18.17
N LEU A 66 24.00 7.07 -17.24
CA LEU A 66 23.16 8.29 -17.17
C LEU A 66 23.32 9.11 -15.90
N ILE A 67 23.67 8.47 -14.78
CA ILE A 67 23.70 9.08 -13.46
C ILE A 67 25.14 9.04 -12.96
N ASP A 68 25.72 10.21 -12.73
CA ASP A 68 27.09 10.41 -12.23
C ASP A 68 27.12 11.07 -10.84
N TYR A 69 25.97 11.18 -10.17
CA TYR A 69 25.85 11.70 -8.81
C TYR A 69 25.50 10.61 -7.80
N VAL A 70 25.73 10.92 -6.53
CA VAL A 70 25.22 10.14 -5.38
C VAL A 70 24.62 11.08 -4.35
N TYR A 71 23.59 10.63 -3.66
CA TYR A 71 23.05 11.39 -2.53
C TYR A 71 23.87 11.21 -1.27
N GLN A 72 23.83 12.22 -0.41
CA GLN A 72 24.31 12.09 0.96
C GLN A 72 23.38 11.17 1.78
N GLN A 73 23.97 10.24 2.53
CA GLN A 73 23.24 9.28 3.39
C GLN A 73 22.13 8.50 2.65
N PRO A 74 22.42 7.78 1.55
CA PRO A 74 21.40 7.15 0.72
C PRO A 74 20.60 6.07 1.46
N SER A 75 21.23 5.38 2.42
CA SER A 75 20.61 4.33 3.25
C SER A 75 19.90 4.83 4.51
N ASN A 76 19.88 6.14 4.77
CA ASN A 76 19.17 6.69 5.93
C ASN A 76 17.66 6.73 5.67
N CYS A 77 17.00 5.60 5.85
CA CYS A 77 15.56 5.46 5.71
C CYS A 77 14.86 6.03 6.94
N ALA A 78 14.07 7.10 6.77
CA ALA A 78 13.39 7.79 7.88
C ALA A 78 12.43 6.89 8.70
N ARG A 79 12.05 5.72 8.17
CA ARG A 79 11.36 4.67 8.93
C ARG A 79 12.36 3.70 9.55
N LYS A 80 12.59 3.85 10.86
CA LYS A 80 12.92 2.68 11.69
C LYS A 80 11.64 1.87 11.82
N GLN A 81 11.48 0.83 11.00
CA GLN A 81 10.50 -0.20 11.32
C GLN A 81 10.99 -0.83 12.63
N PRO A 82 10.20 -0.84 13.72
CA PRO A 82 10.55 -1.65 14.87
C PRO A 82 10.75 -3.07 14.34
N ALA A 83 11.90 -3.69 14.63
CA ALA A 83 12.02 -5.12 14.40
C ALA A 83 10.90 -5.75 15.24
N PRO A 84 9.91 -6.42 14.62
CA PRO A 84 8.88 -7.05 15.40
C PRO A 84 9.55 -8.04 16.37
N GLU A 85 9.11 -8.04 17.63
CA GLU A 85 9.53 -9.06 18.59
C GLU A 85 8.93 -10.38 18.11
N ALA A 86 9.69 -11.11 17.30
CA ALA A 86 9.26 -12.37 16.73
C ALA A 86 8.83 -13.32 17.86
N VAL A 87 7.54 -13.65 17.90
CA VAL A 87 7.04 -14.74 18.74
C VAL A 87 7.43 -16.03 18.05
N VAL A 88 8.57 -16.60 18.46
CA VAL A 88 9.09 -17.87 17.94
C VAL A 88 8.32 -19.04 18.55
N ALA A 89 7.00 -19.09 18.37
CA ALA A 89 6.24 -20.31 18.59
C ALA A 89 6.54 -21.27 17.43
N ALA A 90 7.52 -22.16 17.62
CA ALA A 90 7.93 -23.10 16.58
C ALA A 90 6.74 -23.96 16.13
N ARG A 91 6.35 -23.84 14.86
CA ARG A 91 5.32 -24.68 14.26
C ARG A 91 5.94 -25.99 13.75
N SER A 92 5.13 -27.05 13.71
CA SER A 92 5.59 -28.32 13.16
C SER A 92 5.98 -28.16 11.68
N ALA A 93 7.00 -28.88 11.23
CA ALA A 93 7.46 -28.86 9.84
C ALA A 93 6.33 -29.20 8.84
N ARG A 94 5.41 -30.10 9.23
CA ARG A 94 4.23 -30.46 8.43
C ARG A 94 3.27 -29.28 8.27
N THR A 95 3.01 -28.53 9.34
CA THR A 95 2.16 -27.33 9.32
C THR A 95 2.72 -26.28 8.38
N VAL A 96 4.02 -26.02 8.46
CA VAL A 96 4.73 -25.06 7.60
C VAL A 96 4.70 -25.49 6.14
N ALA A 97 4.96 -26.77 5.86
CA ALA A 97 4.96 -27.29 4.49
C ALA A 97 3.57 -27.15 3.82
N GLN A 98 2.49 -27.45 4.55
CA GLN A 98 1.12 -27.29 4.06
C GLN A 98 0.78 -25.82 3.79
N ALA A 99 1.11 -24.93 4.71
CA ALA A 99 0.87 -23.49 4.54
C ALA A 99 1.63 -22.94 3.33
N ARG A 100 2.91 -23.33 3.17
CA ARG A 100 3.75 -22.95 2.03
C ARG A 100 3.16 -23.43 0.70
N ALA A 101 2.58 -24.63 0.67
CA ALA A 101 1.92 -25.13 -0.53
C ALA A 101 0.65 -24.34 -0.89
N ALA A 102 -0.13 -23.93 0.11
CA ALA A 102 -1.31 -23.07 -0.09
C ALA A 102 -0.92 -21.67 -0.60
N LEU A 103 0.20 -21.12 -0.11
CA LEU A 103 0.75 -19.80 -0.47
C LEU A 103 1.50 -19.76 -1.80
N ARG A 104 1.26 -20.73 -2.69
CA ARG A 104 1.68 -20.63 -4.11
C ARG A 104 0.98 -19.50 -4.85
N ARG A 105 -0.15 -19.03 -4.31
CA ARG A 105 -0.95 -17.90 -4.78
C ARG A 105 -1.37 -17.10 -3.54
N PRO A 106 -1.70 -15.80 -3.69
CA PRO A 106 -2.35 -15.06 -2.61
C PRO A 106 -3.64 -15.79 -2.18
N VAL A 107 -3.85 -15.90 -0.87
CA VAL A 107 -5.01 -16.56 -0.27
C VAL A 107 -5.90 -15.50 0.35
N LEU A 108 -7.15 -15.40 -0.10
CA LEU A 108 -8.17 -14.53 0.49
C LEU A 108 -8.49 -15.03 1.90
N ILE A 109 -8.41 -14.14 2.90
CA ILE A 109 -8.69 -14.46 4.31
C ILE A 109 -9.86 -13.68 4.89
N GLY A 110 -10.42 -12.72 4.15
CA GLY A 110 -11.62 -11.98 4.50
C GLY A 110 -12.02 -11.03 3.39
N GLU A 111 -13.32 -10.80 3.23
CA GLU A 111 -13.88 -9.90 2.23
C GLU A 111 -15.12 -9.18 2.75
N ALA A 112 -15.38 -7.98 2.24
CA ALA A 112 -16.63 -7.27 2.39
C ALA A 112 -16.93 -6.43 1.15
N LYS A 113 -18.21 -6.37 0.78
CA LYS A 113 -18.69 -5.60 -0.38
C LYS A 113 -19.29 -4.28 0.05
N GLY A 114 -18.97 -3.24 -0.70
CA GLY A 114 -19.57 -1.91 -0.67
C GLY A 114 -19.29 -1.13 0.62
N LEU A 115 -18.67 0.03 0.49
CA LEU A 115 -18.63 1.05 1.52
C LEU A 115 -18.79 2.42 0.86
N ALA A 116 -19.85 3.13 1.20
CA ALA A 116 -19.90 4.58 0.99
C ALA A 116 -19.10 5.25 2.11
N ILE A 117 -18.18 6.14 1.75
CA ILE A 117 -17.46 7.00 2.69
C ILE A 117 -18.25 8.32 2.75
N ASP A 118 -19.30 8.32 3.55
CA ASP A 118 -20.32 9.37 3.62
C ASP A 118 -20.18 10.31 4.84
N ALA A 119 -19.10 10.13 5.60
CA ALA A 119 -18.74 10.94 6.75
C ALA A 119 -17.21 11.06 6.86
N ALA A 120 -16.74 12.00 7.69
CA ALA A 120 -15.31 12.17 7.98
C ALA A 120 -14.67 10.90 8.57
N VAL A 121 -15.46 10.06 9.25
CA VAL A 121 -15.06 8.72 9.67
C VAL A 121 -16.08 7.72 9.15
N ALA A 122 -15.64 6.81 8.30
CA ALA A 122 -16.45 5.71 7.78
C ALA A 122 -15.76 4.38 8.09
N LYS A 123 -16.54 3.32 8.34
CA LYS A 123 -15.97 2.01 8.61
C LYS A 123 -16.76 0.88 7.98
N LYS A 124 -16.03 -0.16 7.57
CA LYS A 124 -16.61 -1.41 7.08
C LYS A 124 -16.09 -2.58 7.90
N ARG A 125 -17.02 -3.39 8.41
CA ARG A 125 -16.66 -4.66 9.04
C ARG A 125 -16.32 -5.70 7.98
N VAL A 126 -15.19 -6.38 8.18
CA VAL A 126 -14.73 -7.52 7.41
C VAL A 126 -14.58 -8.72 8.35
N THR A 127 -15.29 -9.80 8.05
CA THR A 127 -15.18 -11.04 8.83
C THR A 127 -14.05 -11.89 8.25
N LEU A 128 -13.10 -12.27 9.09
CA LEU A 128 -12.09 -13.28 8.82
C LEU A 128 -12.65 -14.65 9.25
N PRO A 129 -13.02 -15.56 8.32
CA PRO A 129 -13.70 -16.81 8.66
C PRO A 129 -12.86 -17.73 9.54
N ALA A 130 -13.55 -18.56 10.34
CA ALA A 130 -12.88 -19.60 11.11
C ALA A 130 -12.09 -20.55 10.18
N THR A 131 -10.93 -20.99 10.63
CA THR A 131 -10.04 -21.86 9.86
C THR A 131 -10.05 -23.26 10.45
N ALA A 132 -10.22 -24.29 9.61
CA ALA A 132 -10.25 -25.67 10.06
C ALA A 132 -8.93 -26.19 10.65
N SER A 133 -7.80 -25.50 10.42
CA SER A 133 -6.47 -25.94 10.81
C SER A 133 -5.52 -24.79 11.11
N LEU A 134 -4.53 -25.05 11.97
CA LEU A 134 -3.37 -24.19 12.22
C LEU A 134 -2.45 -24.04 10.99
N SER A 135 -2.57 -24.91 9.98
CA SER A 135 -1.83 -24.79 8.72
C SER A 135 -2.43 -23.80 7.72
N HIS A 136 -3.60 -23.22 8.01
CA HIS A 136 -4.19 -22.22 7.12
C HIS A 136 -3.33 -20.93 7.08
N PRO A 137 -3.08 -20.32 5.91
CA PRO A 137 -2.21 -19.14 5.79
C PRO A 137 -2.58 -17.96 6.68
N ARG A 138 -3.88 -17.72 6.93
CA ARG A 138 -4.36 -16.74 7.92
C ARG A 138 -3.63 -16.87 9.27
N GLN A 139 -3.33 -18.07 9.73
CA GLN A 139 -2.66 -18.31 11.01
C GLN A 139 -1.21 -17.83 11.04
N PHE A 140 -0.57 -17.67 9.88
CA PHE A 140 0.76 -17.10 9.73
C PHE A 140 0.70 -15.58 9.53
N ALA A 141 -0.46 -15.04 9.14
CA ALA A 141 -0.68 -13.60 9.06
C ALA A 141 -0.92 -12.97 10.44
N LEU A 142 -1.60 -13.67 11.34
CA LEU A 142 -1.94 -13.18 12.68
C LEU A 142 -0.73 -13.12 13.64
N GLU A 143 0.31 -13.91 13.39
CA GLU A 143 1.50 -13.99 14.23
C GLU A 143 2.73 -14.08 13.33
N GLU A 144 3.81 -13.38 13.68
CA GLU A 144 5.06 -13.47 12.93
C GLU A 144 5.69 -14.88 13.02
N GLN A 145 6.19 -15.39 11.89
CA GLN A 145 6.74 -16.74 11.79
C GLN A 145 8.02 -16.76 10.96
N VAL A 146 9.17 -16.95 11.61
CA VAL A 146 10.49 -16.99 10.95
C VAL A 146 10.59 -18.12 9.91
N GLN A 147 9.92 -19.26 10.13
CA GLN A 147 9.95 -20.42 9.24
C GLN A 147 9.21 -20.19 7.91
N LEU A 148 8.25 -19.27 7.91
CA LEU A 148 7.46 -18.91 6.74
C LEU A 148 6.97 -17.47 6.88
N PRO A 149 7.80 -16.48 6.49
CA PRO A 149 7.39 -15.09 6.39
C PRO A 149 6.25 -14.94 5.40
N VAL A 150 5.23 -14.18 5.81
CA VAL A 150 4.06 -13.86 5.00
C VAL A 150 3.72 -12.39 5.13
N ALA A 151 3.20 -11.83 4.05
CA ALA A 151 2.66 -10.49 4.01
C ALA A 151 1.12 -10.56 3.92
N THR A 152 0.46 -9.63 4.60
CA THR A 152 -0.99 -9.41 4.49
C THR A 152 -1.22 -8.15 3.66
N GLU A 153 -2.00 -8.27 2.59
CA GLU A 153 -2.42 -7.14 1.78
C GLU A 153 -3.87 -6.79 2.10
N LEU A 154 -4.13 -5.52 2.42
CA LEU A 154 -5.47 -4.93 2.36
C LEU A 154 -5.67 -4.37 0.95
N VAL A 155 -6.61 -4.94 0.21
CA VAL A 155 -6.93 -4.55 -1.16
C VAL A 155 -8.30 -3.86 -1.17
N LEU A 156 -8.32 -2.61 -1.60
CA LEU A 156 -9.53 -1.84 -1.85
C LEU A 156 -9.74 -1.81 -3.36
N ARG A 157 -10.82 -2.42 -3.86
CA ARG A 157 -11.17 -2.39 -5.29
C ARG A 157 -12.34 -1.44 -5.53
N GLY A 158 -12.33 -0.85 -6.72
CA GLY A 158 -13.39 0.04 -7.13
C GLY A 158 -13.46 1.30 -6.26
N VAL A 159 -12.32 1.85 -5.86
CA VAL A 159 -12.29 3.17 -5.23
C VAL A 159 -12.69 4.20 -6.29
N HIS A 160 -13.79 4.91 -6.06
CA HIS A 160 -14.35 5.87 -7.01
C HIS A 160 -15.12 7.00 -6.32
N PHE A 161 -15.24 8.14 -6.98
CA PHE A 161 -15.95 9.32 -6.49
C PHE A 161 -16.55 10.12 -7.66
N GLU A 162 -17.56 10.94 -7.40
CA GLU A 162 -18.17 11.85 -8.39
C GLU A 162 -17.51 13.24 -8.38
N SER A 163 -17.00 13.69 -7.24
CA SER A 163 -16.20 14.92 -7.12
C SER A 163 -14.97 14.64 -6.26
N HIS A 164 -13.85 15.29 -6.58
CA HIS A 164 -12.59 15.07 -5.87
C HIS A 164 -12.80 15.26 -4.34
N PRO A 165 -12.42 14.28 -3.49
CA PRO A 165 -12.69 14.32 -2.05
C PRO A 165 -12.05 15.49 -1.29
N ALA A 166 -11.09 16.18 -1.92
CA ALA A 166 -10.34 17.32 -1.38
C ALA A 166 -9.50 17.05 -0.12
N THR A 167 -9.53 15.82 0.39
CA THR A 167 -8.70 15.33 1.50
C THR A 167 -8.11 13.97 1.17
N SER A 168 -7.08 13.58 1.90
CA SER A 168 -6.66 12.19 2.03
C SER A 168 -7.39 11.50 3.20
N PHE A 169 -7.34 10.17 3.24
CA PHE A 169 -7.89 9.37 4.35
C PHE A 169 -6.80 8.52 4.97
N ARG A 170 -6.68 8.54 6.29
CA ARG A 170 -5.91 7.55 7.04
C ARG A 170 -6.73 6.28 7.18
N VAL A 171 -6.13 5.16 6.83
CA VAL A 171 -6.74 3.83 6.87
C VAL A 171 -6.19 3.08 8.07
N TYR A 172 -7.09 2.50 8.86
CA TYR A 172 -6.76 1.76 10.05
C TYR A 172 -7.49 0.41 10.08
N LEU A 173 -6.91 -0.54 10.79
CA LEU A 173 -7.62 -1.73 11.24
C LEU A 173 -7.98 -1.57 12.71
N GLU A 174 -9.21 -1.91 13.06
CA GLU A 174 -9.71 -1.94 14.44
C GLU A 174 -10.28 -3.32 14.76
N ARG A 175 -10.00 -3.83 15.95
CA ARG A 175 -10.63 -5.06 16.43
C ARG A 175 -12.08 -4.78 16.80
N ALA A 176 -13.02 -5.50 16.18
CA ALA A 176 -14.43 -5.35 16.52
C ALA A 176 -14.67 -5.66 18.02
N GLY A 177 -15.40 -4.77 18.69
CA GLY A 177 -15.67 -4.88 20.13
C GLY A 177 -14.55 -4.39 21.05
N ASN A 178 -13.38 -4.02 20.53
CA ASN A 178 -12.32 -3.34 21.28
C ASN A 178 -11.60 -2.27 20.43
N PRO A 179 -12.19 -1.07 20.27
CA PRO A 179 -11.61 0.00 19.46
C PRO A 179 -10.25 0.52 19.95
N ALA A 180 -9.88 0.26 21.21
CA ALA A 180 -8.54 0.58 21.71
C ALA A 180 -7.44 -0.30 21.09
N LYS A 181 -7.81 -1.43 20.49
CA LYS A 181 -6.92 -2.27 19.68
C LYS A 181 -7.08 -1.87 18.21
N ARG A 182 -6.24 -0.91 17.82
CA ARG A 182 -6.25 -0.26 16.51
C ARG A 182 -4.83 -0.08 15.99
N ALA A 183 -4.66 -0.26 14.69
CA ALA A 183 -3.37 -0.08 14.03
C ALA A 183 -3.50 0.71 12.71
N PHE A 184 -2.51 1.56 12.43
CA PHE A 184 -2.45 2.33 11.19
C PHE A 184 -1.93 1.47 10.04
N VAL A 185 -2.62 1.50 8.91
CA VAL A 185 -2.25 0.75 7.70
C VAL A 185 -1.54 1.65 6.69
N GLY A 186 -2.12 2.83 6.44
CA GLY A 186 -1.60 3.73 5.42
C GLY A 186 -2.51 4.91 5.14
N THR A 187 -2.13 5.71 4.14
CA THR A 187 -2.90 6.88 3.71
C THR A 187 -3.39 6.65 2.28
N MET A 188 -4.70 6.79 2.07
CA MET A 188 -5.33 6.83 0.76
C MET A 188 -5.38 8.29 0.28
N SER A 189 -4.57 8.61 -0.73
CA SER A 189 -4.53 9.92 -1.39
C SER A 189 -5.19 9.86 -2.76
N PHE A 190 -5.71 11.00 -3.22
CA PHE A 190 -6.42 11.18 -4.48
C PHE A 190 -5.70 12.14 -5.45
N PHE A 191 -4.43 12.48 -5.17
CA PHE A 191 -3.68 13.53 -5.87
C PHE A 191 -3.69 13.45 -7.40
N SER A 192 -3.69 12.23 -7.96
CA SER A 192 -3.71 11.99 -9.41
C SER A 192 -4.98 11.29 -9.87
N ASP A 193 -5.99 11.19 -9.01
CA ASP A 193 -7.22 10.47 -9.30
C ASP A 193 -8.24 11.41 -9.92
N GLU A 194 -8.90 10.93 -10.96
CA GLU A 194 -9.94 11.67 -11.65
C GLU A 194 -11.34 11.15 -11.26
N PRO A 195 -12.36 12.03 -11.25
CA PRO A 195 -13.74 11.62 -11.00
C PRO A 195 -14.25 10.51 -11.93
N THR A 196 -15.32 9.86 -11.50
CA THR A 196 -16.04 8.90 -12.33
C THR A 196 -16.65 9.61 -13.54
N GLY A 197 -16.42 9.09 -14.75
CA GLY A 197 -16.97 9.66 -15.98
C GLY A 197 -16.15 10.79 -16.62
N SER A 198 -14.93 11.08 -16.13
CA SER A 198 -14.01 11.97 -16.83
C SER A 198 -13.35 11.27 -18.03
N ASP A 199 -13.48 11.81 -19.24
CA ASP A 199 -13.05 11.21 -20.51
C ASP A 199 -11.53 11.28 -20.80
N THR A 200 -10.70 11.64 -19.83
CA THR A 200 -9.25 11.81 -20.04
C THR A 200 -8.41 10.87 -19.17
N HIS A 201 -7.53 10.10 -19.84
CA HIS A 201 -6.37 9.41 -19.30
C HIS A 201 -6.56 8.45 -18.09
N ARG A 202 -7.62 7.65 -18.03
CA ARG A 202 -7.66 6.52 -17.08
C ARG A 202 -6.64 5.44 -17.50
N ALA A 203 -5.56 5.29 -16.73
CA ALA A 203 -4.74 4.09 -16.80
C ALA A 203 -5.50 2.89 -16.19
N GLN A 204 -5.32 1.69 -16.76
CA GLN A 204 -5.91 0.47 -16.21
C GLN A 204 -5.41 0.24 -14.76
N GLY A 205 -6.33 0.04 -13.81
CA GLY A 205 -6.00 -0.27 -12.41
C GLY A 205 -6.05 0.89 -11.41
N GLN A 206 -6.33 2.12 -11.83
CA GLN A 206 -6.39 3.30 -10.92
C GLN A 206 -7.49 3.27 -9.85
N ASN A 207 -8.42 2.31 -9.90
CA ASN A 207 -9.46 2.16 -8.86
C ASN A 207 -9.10 1.09 -7.82
N VAL A 208 -7.88 0.53 -7.86
CA VAL A 208 -7.42 -0.43 -6.86
C VAL A 208 -6.35 0.22 -5.99
N ARG A 209 -6.48 0.07 -4.66
CA ARG A 209 -5.45 0.46 -3.69
C ARG A 209 -5.01 -0.81 -2.94
N VAL A 210 -3.71 -1.00 -2.82
CA VAL A 210 -3.14 -2.12 -2.08
C VAL A 210 -2.27 -1.55 -0.97
N PHE A 211 -2.54 -1.97 0.26
CA PHE A 211 -1.74 -1.59 1.42
C PHE A 211 -1.14 -2.84 2.05
N ASP A 212 0.10 -2.72 2.52
CA ASP A 212 0.65 -3.69 3.46
C ASP A 212 -0.03 -3.52 4.83
N ALA A 213 -0.76 -4.54 5.24
CA ALA A 213 -1.48 -4.61 6.50
C ALA A 213 -0.88 -5.67 7.44
N THR A 214 0.33 -6.16 7.17
CA THR A 214 0.98 -7.25 7.90
C THR A 214 1.13 -6.95 9.38
N ASP A 215 1.77 -5.84 9.71
CA ASP A 215 2.00 -5.44 11.10
C ASP A 215 0.67 -4.99 11.75
N ALA A 216 -0.13 -4.23 11.01
CA ALA A 216 -1.41 -3.73 11.50
C ALA A 216 -2.39 -4.85 11.91
N LEU A 217 -2.44 -5.96 11.16
CA LEU A 217 -3.30 -7.10 11.50
C LEU A 217 -2.79 -7.83 12.76
N ARG A 218 -1.46 -7.95 12.93
CA ARG A 218 -0.84 -8.57 14.11
C ARG A 218 -1.09 -7.76 15.38
N GLU A 219 -1.05 -6.43 15.29
CA GLU A 219 -1.31 -5.52 16.41
C GLU A 219 -2.72 -5.66 17.02
N LEU A 220 -3.68 -6.20 16.26
CA LEU A 220 -5.03 -6.49 16.76
C LEU A 220 -5.08 -7.65 17.79
N ASP A 221 -4.00 -8.42 17.91
CA ASP A 221 -3.87 -9.56 18.84
C ASP A 221 -5.02 -10.58 18.69
N LEU A 222 -5.30 -10.95 17.44
CA LEU A 222 -6.27 -11.99 17.10
C LEU A 222 -5.59 -13.35 17.21
N LYS A 223 -6.11 -14.24 18.08
CA LYS A 223 -5.49 -15.53 18.39
C LYS A 223 -6.46 -16.68 18.21
N GLY A 224 -5.96 -17.78 17.63
CA GLY A 224 -6.69 -19.03 17.46
C GLY A 224 -7.36 -19.20 16.10
N THR A 225 -8.22 -20.21 16.01
CA THR A 225 -8.81 -20.66 14.73
C THR A 225 -10.24 -20.17 14.50
N GLY A 226 -10.83 -19.43 15.44
CA GLY A 226 -12.19 -18.91 15.34
C GLY A 226 -12.39 -17.87 14.25
N ALA A 227 -13.64 -17.44 14.06
CA ALA A 227 -13.95 -16.28 13.24
C ALA A 227 -13.58 -14.99 14.00
N PHE A 228 -13.10 -13.98 13.28
CA PHE A 228 -12.79 -12.67 13.84
C PHE A 228 -13.43 -11.59 12.98
N ASP A 229 -13.86 -10.51 13.62
CA ASP A 229 -14.33 -9.32 12.91
C ASP A 229 -13.30 -8.20 13.05
N VAL A 230 -12.94 -7.60 11.92
CA VAL A 230 -12.04 -6.45 11.82
C VAL A 230 -12.80 -5.32 11.17
N ASP A 231 -12.84 -4.16 11.81
CA ASP A 231 -13.38 -2.94 11.21
C ASP A 231 -12.24 -2.26 10.44
N VAL A 232 -12.41 -2.05 9.13
CA VAL A 232 -11.53 -1.21 8.30
C VAL A 232 -12.07 0.21 8.37
N VAL A 233 -11.28 1.11 8.94
CA VAL A 233 -11.69 2.49 9.26
C VAL A 233 -10.98 3.47 8.35
N PHE A 234 -11.76 4.38 7.75
CA PHE A 234 -11.31 5.47 6.91
C PHE A 234 -11.56 6.77 7.65
N GLU A 235 -10.50 7.53 7.95
CA GLU A 235 -10.60 8.82 8.62
C GLU A 235 -10.04 9.91 7.74
N ALA A 236 -10.88 10.89 7.39
CA ALA A 236 -10.47 12.08 6.68
C ALA A 236 -9.37 12.80 7.47
N VAL A 237 -8.33 13.25 6.77
CA VAL A 237 -7.29 14.10 7.35
C VAL A 237 -7.82 15.52 7.43
N ASP A 238 -7.71 16.14 8.60
CA ASP A 238 -7.96 17.57 8.74
C ASP A 238 -6.82 18.34 8.05
N GLU A 239 -7.06 18.74 6.80
CA GLU A 239 -6.13 19.57 6.04
C GLU A 239 -6.16 21.02 6.55
N PRO A 240 -5.02 21.64 6.88
CA PRO A 240 -4.98 23.01 7.42
C PRO A 240 -5.47 24.06 6.43
N VAL A 241 -5.44 23.75 5.13
CA VAL A 241 -5.75 24.66 4.03
C VAL A 241 -6.53 23.88 2.95
N GLY A 242 -7.68 24.41 2.54
CA GLY A 242 -8.52 23.81 1.50
C GLY A 242 -9.96 23.60 1.96
N PRO A 243 -10.87 23.21 1.05
CA PRO A 243 -12.23 22.85 1.44
C PRO A 243 -12.22 21.56 2.26
N ALA A 244 -13.06 21.52 3.30
CA ALA A 244 -13.29 20.30 4.06
C ALA A 244 -13.92 19.21 3.19
N PHE A 245 -13.78 17.95 3.62
CA PHE A 245 -14.45 16.83 2.98
C PHE A 245 -15.97 17.03 2.95
N ASP A 246 -16.53 17.06 1.73
CA ASP A 246 -17.97 17.16 1.50
C ASP A 246 -18.49 15.83 0.93
N PRO A 247 -19.00 14.92 1.78
CA PRO A 247 -19.41 13.59 1.35
C PRO A 247 -20.56 13.61 0.35
N ALA A 248 -21.45 14.61 0.45
CA ALA A 248 -22.61 14.74 -0.44
C ALA A 248 -22.20 15.05 -1.89
N LYS A 249 -21.10 15.79 -2.07
CA LYS A 249 -20.52 16.04 -3.41
C LYS A 249 -19.57 14.94 -3.85
N ALA A 250 -18.70 14.48 -2.95
CA ALA A 250 -17.67 13.52 -3.31
C ALA A 250 -18.27 12.19 -3.74
N LYS A 251 -19.30 11.71 -3.02
CA LYS A 251 -19.87 10.36 -3.18
C LYS A 251 -18.79 9.28 -3.31
N LEU A 252 -17.77 9.40 -2.46
CA LEU A 252 -16.64 8.47 -2.42
C LEU A 252 -17.13 7.10 -1.96
N ALA A 253 -16.75 6.06 -2.70
CA ALA A 253 -17.10 4.69 -2.37
C ALA A 253 -15.98 3.71 -2.72
N VAL A 254 -16.04 2.54 -2.08
CA VAL A 254 -15.20 1.38 -2.33
C VAL A 254 -16.10 0.19 -2.61
N ASP A 255 -15.91 -0.48 -3.75
CA ASP A 255 -16.75 -1.60 -4.16
C ASP A 255 -16.46 -2.86 -3.36
N GLU A 256 -15.17 -3.17 -3.14
CA GLU A 256 -14.75 -4.38 -2.42
C GLU A 256 -13.54 -4.10 -1.52
N ILE A 257 -13.56 -4.69 -0.33
CA ILE A 257 -12.48 -4.64 0.65
C ILE A 257 -12.08 -6.08 0.94
N GLU A 258 -10.83 -6.43 0.63
CA GLU A 258 -10.33 -7.79 0.70
C GLU A 258 -9.02 -7.84 1.50
N PHE A 259 -8.82 -8.93 2.23
CA PHE A 259 -7.54 -9.27 2.85
C PHE A 259 -6.95 -10.50 2.15
N PHE A 260 -5.73 -10.35 1.64
CA PHE A 260 -4.97 -11.48 1.10
C PHE A 260 -3.74 -11.76 1.94
N VAL A 261 -3.37 -13.03 2.03
CA VAL A 261 -2.07 -13.46 2.57
C VAL A 261 -1.24 -14.02 1.43
N LYS A 262 -0.02 -13.53 1.29
CA LYS A 262 0.95 -14.00 0.30
C LYS A 262 2.29 -14.32 0.96
N ARG A 263 3.18 -15.00 0.24
CA ARG A 263 4.57 -15.13 0.69
C ARG A 263 5.23 -13.77 0.69
N ASP A 264 5.95 -13.50 1.77
CA ASP A 264 6.94 -12.43 1.80
C ASP A 264 8.25 -13.03 1.26
N LEU A 265 8.72 -12.51 0.11
CA LEU A 265 9.82 -13.08 -0.67
C LEU A 265 11.07 -12.23 -0.55
#